data_AF-A0A957EGA4-F1
#
_entry.id   AF-A0A957EGA4-F1
#
_cell.length_a   1.000
_cell.length_b   1.000
_cell.length_c   1.000
_cell.angle_alpha   90.00
_cell.angle_beta   90.00
_cell.angle_gamma   90.00
#
_symmetry.space_group_name_H-M   'P 1'
#
loop_
_entity.id
_entity.type
_entity.pdbx_description
1 polymer ?
#
loop_
_entity_poly.entity_id
_entity_poly.type
_entity_poly.pdbx_seq_one_letter_code
_entity_poly.pdbx_strand_id
1 'polypeptide(L)'
;MASAIIFPVQDVNMLRNRATDAWADRFPEELPEGWSVSTLDLRPFLAVFPPLALKPGYTLRAYQFYYHRDGNTVVWALPETAVFPPPDPQADNDPPAPPEALDNVMAAITGDETPWSYLCASILSREINEVGTFGHGSEWAADHLLGASPWDANGQTAYTSPDQGPTGSANAWQWHTAEPENWQPAVYTDAQQITVAFYTYSGLGMQTITRHTDFYKPGSYIPLHQQQVVASGPQGFVW
;
A
#
# COMPACT_ATOMS: atom_id res chain seq x y z
N MET A 1 -0.33 -0.84 29.84
CA MET A 1 -0.64 -0.46 28.45
C MET A 1 0.61 -0.69 27.63
N ALA A 2 0.50 -1.35 26.47
CA ALA A 2 1.64 -1.47 25.55
C ALA A 2 2.12 -0.06 25.19
N SER A 3 3.42 0.20 25.31
CA SER A 3 3.99 1.47 24.87
C SER A 3 3.93 1.54 23.35
N ALA A 4 3.47 2.67 22.82
CA ALA A 4 3.53 2.92 21.39
C ALA A 4 4.92 3.44 21.00
N ILE A 5 5.44 2.99 19.87
CA ILE A 5 6.52 3.68 19.15
C ILE A 5 5.88 4.47 18.03
N ILE A 6 6.13 5.78 18.01
CA ILE A 6 5.59 6.70 17.01
C ILE A 6 6.66 6.98 15.97
N PHE A 7 6.27 6.94 14.69
CA PHE A 7 7.14 7.23 13.56
C PHE A 7 6.68 8.52 12.87
N PRO A 8 7.59 9.44 12.51
CA PRO A 8 7.24 10.60 11.71
C PRO A 8 6.65 10.19 10.36
N VAL A 9 5.48 10.73 10.02
CA VAL A 9 4.82 10.46 8.74
C VAL A 9 5.71 10.80 7.54
N GLN A 10 6.61 11.77 7.69
CA GLN A 10 7.54 12.17 6.64
C GLN A 10 8.49 11.03 6.25
N ASP A 11 8.94 10.24 7.23
CA ASP A 11 9.82 9.09 6.97
C ASP A 11 9.07 8.00 6.20
N VAL A 12 7.79 7.80 6.54
CA VAL A 12 6.92 6.82 5.87
C VAL A 12 6.52 7.29 4.47
N ASN A 13 6.22 8.58 4.27
CA ASN A 13 5.96 9.12 2.94
C ASN A 13 7.20 9.08 2.05
N MET A 14 8.40 9.32 2.60
CA MET A 14 9.64 9.15 1.85
C MET A 14 9.85 7.69 1.42
N LEU A 15 9.49 6.73 2.28
CA LEU A 15 9.50 5.30 1.93
C LEU A 15 8.58 5.00 0.74
N ARG A 16 7.33 5.49 0.77
CA ARG A 16 6.36 5.30 -0.32
C ARG A 16 6.81 5.93 -1.62
N ASN A 17 7.27 7.19 -1.60
CA ASN A 17 7.78 7.86 -2.79
C ASN A 17 8.94 7.08 -3.42
N ARG A 18 9.88 6.61 -2.59
CA ARG A 18 11.00 5.78 -3.07
C ARG A 18 10.52 4.44 -3.64
N ALA A 19 9.44 3.86 -3.11
CA ALA A 19 8.86 2.63 -3.62
C ALA A 19 8.27 2.87 -5.01
N THR A 20 7.53 3.97 -5.21
CA THR A 20 7.03 4.40 -6.52
C THR A 20 8.18 4.63 -7.51
N ASP A 21 9.19 5.42 -7.14
CA ASP A 21 10.37 5.70 -7.97
C ASP A 21 11.14 4.40 -8.34
N ALA A 22 11.09 3.39 -7.47
CA ALA A 22 11.76 2.12 -7.70
C ALA A 22 11.13 1.29 -8.84
N TRP A 23 9.93 1.62 -9.32
CA TRP A 23 9.34 0.93 -10.47
C TRP A 23 8.84 1.85 -11.58
N ALA A 24 8.44 3.09 -11.30
CA ALA A 24 7.84 4.00 -12.28
C ALA A 24 8.75 4.26 -13.49
N ASP A 25 10.03 4.55 -13.26
CA ASP A 25 11.00 4.80 -14.34
C ASP A 25 11.42 3.53 -15.11
N ARG A 26 11.02 2.36 -14.60
CA ARG A 26 11.36 1.05 -15.19
C ARG A 26 10.18 0.47 -15.97
N PHE A 27 9.10 1.22 -16.06
CA PHE A 27 7.91 0.77 -16.76
C PHE A 27 8.13 0.80 -18.28
N PRO A 28 7.83 -0.27 -19.01
CA PRO A 28 8.05 -0.30 -20.46
C PRO A 28 7.19 0.75 -21.17
N GLU A 29 7.76 1.43 -22.17
CA GLU A 29 7.01 2.37 -23.03
C GLU A 29 5.92 1.65 -23.84
N GLU A 30 6.15 0.39 -24.18
CA GLU A 30 5.21 -0.47 -24.91
C GLU A 30 4.92 -1.72 -24.11
N LEU A 31 3.63 -1.91 -23.80
CA LEU A 31 3.11 -3.12 -23.19
C LEU A 31 2.23 -3.87 -24.19
N PRO A 32 2.31 -5.21 -24.24
CA PRO A 32 1.35 -6.00 -25.00
C PRO A 32 -0.04 -5.83 -24.39
N GLU A 33 -1.04 -5.68 -25.24
CA GLU A 33 -2.44 -5.64 -24.80
C GLU A 33 -2.85 -6.98 -24.15
N GLY A 34 -3.62 -6.90 -23.07
CA GLY A 34 -4.04 -8.05 -22.27
C GLY A 34 -3.03 -8.46 -21.21
N TRP A 35 -3.16 -9.69 -20.70
CA TRP A 35 -2.25 -10.24 -19.69
C TRP A 35 -0.91 -10.69 -20.30
N SER A 36 0.18 -10.37 -19.61
CA SER A 36 1.54 -10.80 -19.94
C SER A 36 2.37 -11.03 -18.68
N VAL A 37 3.50 -11.72 -18.83
CA VAL A 37 4.50 -11.79 -17.75
C VAL A 37 5.16 -10.42 -17.62
N SER A 38 5.19 -9.87 -16.41
CA SER A 38 5.83 -8.58 -16.16
C SER A 38 7.34 -8.69 -16.30
N THR A 39 7.93 -7.69 -16.96
CA THR A 39 9.38 -7.51 -17.06
C THR A 39 9.96 -6.69 -15.92
N LEU A 40 9.11 -6.20 -15.01
CA LEU A 40 9.51 -5.38 -13.89
C LEU A 40 10.37 -6.18 -12.90
N ASP A 41 11.59 -5.71 -12.66
CA ASP A 41 12.43 -6.24 -11.59
C ASP A 41 11.94 -5.70 -10.24
N LEU A 42 11.39 -6.59 -9.41
CA LEU A 42 10.84 -6.23 -8.09
C LEU A 42 11.90 -6.14 -6.99
N ARG A 43 13.16 -6.48 -7.27
CA ARG A 43 14.24 -6.42 -6.25
C ARG A 43 14.55 -4.99 -5.79
N PRO A 44 14.71 -3.98 -6.70
CA PRO A 44 14.88 -2.59 -6.28
C PRO A 44 13.70 -2.06 -5.48
N PHE A 45 12.47 -2.45 -5.85
CA PHE A 45 11.26 -2.11 -5.11
C PHE A 45 11.29 -2.65 -3.68
N LEU A 46 11.57 -3.94 -3.49
CA LEU A 46 11.68 -4.53 -2.15
C LEU A 46 12.84 -3.91 -1.33
N ALA A 47 13.96 -3.56 -1.98
CA ALA A 47 15.12 -2.95 -1.33
C ALA A 47 14.83 -1.56 -0.73
N VAL A 48 13.71 -0.92 -1.09
CA VAL A 48 13.24 0.33 -0.45
C VAL A 48 12.85 0.11 1.01
N PHE A 49 12.57 -1.13 1.41
CA PHE A 49 12.22 -1.52 2.78
C PHE A 49 13.39 -2.28 3.45
N PRO A 50 14.49 -1.60 3.87
CA PRO A 50 15.69 -2.24 4.40
C PRO A 50 15.51 -3.31 5.48
N PRO A 51 14.58 -3.17 6.45
CA PRO A 51 14.44 -4.20 7.48
C PRO A 51 13.71 -5.45 6.98
N LEU A 52 13.22 -5.45 5.73
CA LEU A 52 12.49 -6.56 5.12
C LEU A 52 13.32 -7.24 4.04
N ALA A 53 13.11 -8.53 3.88
CA ALA A 53 13.74 -9.35 2.85
C ALA A 53 12.83 -10.49 2.41
N LEU A 54 13.13 -11.07 1.25
CA LEU A 54 12.57 -12.36 0.88
C LEU A 54 13.21 -13.48 1.70
N LYS A 55 12.41 -14.46 2.07
CA LYS A 55 12.89 -15.71 2.64
C LYS A 55 13.79 -16.42 1.62
N PRO A 56 14.89 -17.06 2.05
CA PRO A 56 15.74 -17.82 1.15
C PRO A 56 14.95 -18.86 0.35
N GLY A 57 15.27 -18.97 -0.94
CA GLY A 57 14.60 -19.91 -1.86
C GLY A 57 13.27 -19.42 -2.44
N TYR A 58 12.83 -18.20 -2.12
CA TYR A 58 11.66 -17.56 -2.73
C TYR A 58 12.04 -16.41 -3.65
N THR A 59 11.20 -16.20 -4.66
CA THR A 59 11.29 -15.08 -5.60
C THR A 59 9.93 -14.39 -5.75
N LEU A 60 9.95 -13.14 -6.21
CA LEU A 60 8.75 -12.40 -6.61
C LEU A 60 8.69 -12.36 -8.14
N ARG A 61 7.53 -12.68 -8.70
CA ARG A 61 7.23 -12.52 -10.12
C ARG A 61 5.84 -11.92 -10.27
N ALA A 62 5.58 -11.27 -11.38
CA ALA A 62 4.28 -10.65 -11.59
C ALA A 62 3.73 -10.93 -12.98
N TYR A 63 2.41 -10.97 -13.06
CA TYR A 63 1.69 -10.73 -14.30
C TYR A 63 1.30 -9.27 -14.36
N GLN A 64 1.26 -8.71 -15.57
CA GLN A 64 0.79 -7.38 -15.83
C GLN A 64 -0.30 -7.43 -16.91
N PHE A 65 -1.36 -6.69 -16.69
CA PHE A 65 -2.43 -6.44 -17.65
C PHE A 65 -2.24 -5.03 -18.21
N TYR A 66 -2.49 -4.87 -19.51
CA TYR A 66 -2.53 -3.56 -20.13
C TYR A 66 -3.68 -3.47 -21.14
N TYR A 67 -4.45 -2.39 -21.04
CA TYR A 67 -5.49 -2.08 -22.01
C TYR A 67 -5.64 -0.57 -22.18
N HIS A 68 -5.32 -0.06 -23.38
CA HIS A 68 -5.25 1.36 -23.73
C HIS A 68 -4.38 2.24 -22.82
N ARG A 69 -4.88 2.64 -21.66
CA ARG A 69 -4.21 3.54 -20.70
C ARG A 69 -4.31 3.06 -19.27
N ASP A 70 -4.86 1.87 -19.08
CA ASP A 70 -4.98 1.23 -17.78
C ASP A 70 -4.06 0.03 -17.72
N GLY A 71 -3.49 -0.20 -16.55
CA GLY A 71 -2.72 -1.39 -16.28
C GLY A 71 -2.89 -1.85 -14.85
N ASN A 72 -2.84 -3.16 -14.67
CA ASN A 72 -2.92 -3.81 -13.37
C ASN A 72 -1.80 -4.84 -13.25
N THR A 73 -1.26 -5.03 -12.06
CA THR A 73 -0.21 -6.00 -11.80
C THR A 73 -0.61 -6.93 -10.67
N VAL A 74 -0.37 -8.22 -10.86
CA VAL A 74 -0.57 -9.24 -9.82
C VAL A 74 0.77 -9.86 -9.49
N VAL A 75 1.27 -9.57 -8.29
CA VAL A 75 2.53 -10.10 -7.78
C VAL A 75 2.29 -11.44 -7.08
N TRP A 76 3.19 -12.38 -7.33
CA TRP A 76 3.22 -13.70 -6.72
C TRP A 76 4.57 -13.94 -6.03
N ALA A 77 4.52 -14.60 -4.88
CA ALA A 77 5.70 -15.19 -4.26
C ALA A 77 5.68 -16.71 -4.49
N LEU A 78 6.80 -17.26 -4.98
CA LEU A 78 6.93 -18.67 -5.32
C LEU A 78 8.38 -19.13 -5.09
N PRO A 79 8.62 -20.44 -4.92
CA PRO A 79 9.98 -20.97 -4.91
C PRO A 79 10.78 -20.54 -6.15
N GLU A 80 12.08 -20.30 -6.03
CA GLU A 80 12.93 -19.88 -7.17
C GLU A 80 12.91 -20.88 -8.35
N THR A 81 12.71 -22.15 -8.04
CA THR A 81 12.65 -23.25 -9.01
C THR A 81 11.27 -23.47 -9.63
N ALA A 82 10.24 -22.78 -9.12
CA ALA A 82 8.87 -23.01 -9.55
C ALA A 82 8.62 -22.48 -10.97
N VAL A 83 7.71 -23.17 -11.67
CA VAL A 83 7.29 -22.77 -13.02
C VAL A 83 6.36 -21.57 -12.91
N PHE A 84 6.65 -20.53 -13.70
CA PHE A 84 5.79 -19.36 -13.86
C PHE A 84 5.17 -19.40 -15.26
N PRO A 85 3.94 -19.94 -15.42
CA PRO A 85 3.35 -20.15 -16.74
C PRO A 85 3.00 -18.80 -17.40
N PRO A 86 3.03 -18.68 -18.73
CA PRO A 86 2.49 -17.50 -19.40
C PRO A 86 0.97 -17.43 -19.17
N PRO A 87 0.38 -16.23 -19.03
CA PRO A 87 -1.07 -16.07 -18.96
C PRO A 87 -1.71 -16.22 -20.35
N ASP A 88 -3.03 -16.35 -20.41
CA ASP A 88 -3.79 -16.15 -21.65
C ASP A 88 -4.00 -14.63 -21.85
N PRO A 89 -3.46 -14.02 -22.92
CA PRO A 89 -3.59 -12.59 -23.14
C PRO A 89 -5.03 -12.13 -23.35
N GLN A 90 -5.93 -13.03 -23.77
CA GLN A 90 -7.33 -12.71 -24.07
C GLN A 90 -8.28 -13.01 -22.91
N ALA A 91 -7.77 -13.47 -21.77
CA ALA A 91 -8.62 -13.73 -20.62
C ALA A 91 -9.15 -12.41 -20.04
N ASP A 92 -10.47 -12.30 -19.95
CA ASP A 92 -11.16 -11.19 -19.26
C ASP A 92 -11.02 -11.27 -17.73
N ASN A 93 -10.59 -12.41 -17.19
CA ASN A 93 -10.42 -12.67 -15.76
C ASN A 93 -8.95 -12.52 -15.34
N ASP A 94 -8.70 -12.58 -14.02
CA ASP A 94 -7.36 -12.64 -13.44
C ASP A 94 -6.45 -13.69 -14.09
N PRO A 95 -5.13 -13.45 -14.15
CA PRO A 95 -4.18 -14.40 -14.72
C PRO A 95 -4.13 -15.66 -13.86
N PRO A 96 -3.70 -16.80 -14.43
CA PRO A 96 -3.65 -18.05 -13.68
C PRO A 96 -2.74 -17.93 -12.46
N ALA A 97 -3.21 -18.36 -11.30
CA ALA A 97 -2.35 -18.53 -10.13
C ALA A 97 -1.25 -19.57 -10.45
N PRO A 98 0.05 -19.24 -10.27
CA PRO A 98 1.11 -20.21 -10.48
C PRO A 98 0.95 -21.38 -9.49
N PRO A 99 1.15 -22.66 -9.92
CA PRO A 99 0.80 -23.82 -9.10
C PRO A 99 1.48 -23.90 -7.72
N GLU A 100 2.68 -23.35 -7.60
CA GLU A 100 3.49 -23.36 -6.37
C GLU A 100 3.58 -21.98 -5.70
N ALA A 101 2.75 -21.03 -6.14
CA ALA A 101 2.70 -19.72 -5.51
C ALA A 101 2.09 -19.81 -4.11
N LEU A 102 2.58 -18.95 -3.22
CA LEU A 102 1.96 -18.75 -1.92
C LEU A 102 0.64 -17.99 -2.09
N ASP A 103 -0.36 -18.34 -1.29
CA ASP A 103 -1.65 -17.65 -1.24
C ASP A 103 -1.53 -16.17 -0.83
N ASN A 104 -0.43 -15.82 -0.15
CA ASN A 104 -0.14 -14.45 0.26
C ASN A 104 1.35 -14.15 0.04
N VAL A 105 1.64 -13.13 -0.75
CA VAL A 105 3.01 -12.69 -1.05
C VAL A 105 3.81 -12.37 0.21
N MET A 106 3.16 -11.78 1.22
CA MET A 106 3.79 -11.44 2.50
C MET A 106 4.24 -12.68 3.29
N ALA A 107 3.75 -13.88 2.96
CA ALA A 107 4.24 -15.11 3.56
C ALA A 107 5.67 -15.46 3.14
N ALA A 108 6.18 -14.89 2.04
CA ALA A 108 7.58 -14.98 1.63
C ALA A 108 8.46 -13.88 2.23
N ILE A 109 7.90 -12.94 2.99
CA ILE A 109 8.64 -11.82 3.58
C ILE A 109 9.11 -12.20 5.00
N THR A 110 10.33 -11.76 5.32
CA THR A 110 10.94 -11.81 6.65
C THR A 110 11.48 -10.43 7.01
N GLY A 111 11.82 -10.21 8.27
CA GLY A 111 12.44 -8.98 8.72
C GLY A 111 13.08 -9.11 10.10
N ASP A 112 13.55 -8.00 10.65
CA ASP A 112 14.33 -7.94 11.89
C ASP A 112 13.49 -7.89 13.20
N GLU A 113 12.17 -8.06 13.09
CA GLU A 113 11.17 -8.01 14.17
C GLU A 113 11.13 -6.70 14.96
N THR A 114 11.75 -5.63 14.45
CA THR A 114 11.63 -4.31 15.06
C THR A 114 10.25 -3.69 14.78
N PRO A 115 9.76 -2.77 15.62
CA PRO A 115 8.53 -2.03 15.32
C PRO A 115 8.57 -1.31 13.96
N TRP A 116 9.75 -0.82 13.54
CA TRP A 116 9.93 -0.24 12.21
C TRP A 116 9.70 -1.25 11.09
N SER A 117 10.21 -2.48 11.22
CA SER A 117 9.97 -3.53 10.22
C SER A 117 8.49 -3.86 10.03
N TYR A 118 7.70 -3.86 11.10
CA TYR A 118 6.26 -4.09 11.02
C TYR A 118 5.54 -2.94 10.33
N LEU A 119 5.92 -1.69 10.62
CA LEU A 119 5.40 -0.54 9.88
C LEU A 119 5.79 -0.59 8.39
N CYS A 120 7.05 -0.93 8.07
CA CYS A 120 7.47 -1.17 6.69
C CYS A 120 6.64 -2.26 6.02
N ALA A 121 6.31 -3.35 6.73
CA ALA A 121 5.53 -4.45 6.18
C ALA A 121 4.07 -4.06 5.91
N SER A 122 3.49 -3.21 6.77
CA SER A 122 2.17 -2.61 6.54
C SER A 122 2.12 -1.78 5.27
N ILE A 123 3.18 -1.01 5.00
CA ILE A 123 3.25 -0.22 3.77
C ILE A 123 3.53 -1.13 2.58
N LEU A 124 4.54 -2.01 2.65
CA LEU A 124 4.88 -2.95 1.59
C LEU A 124 3.68 -3.79 1.15
N SER A 125 2.86 -4.28 2.07
CA SER A 125 1.71 -5.13 1.72
C SER A 125 0.65 -4.42 0.88
N ARG A 126 0.63 -3.08 0.90
CA ARG A 126 -0.24 -2.26 0.06
C ARG A 126 0.47 -1.88 -1.23
N GLU A 127 1.71 -1.39 -1.13
CA GLU A 127 2.52 -1.03 -2.29
C GLU A 127 2.72 -2.20 -3.26
N ILE A 128 2.93 -3.42 -2.76
CA ILE A 128 3.17 -4.61 -3.60
C ILE A 128 1.95 -5.05 -4.41
N ASN A 129 0.74 -4.65 -3.99
CA ASN A 129 -0.49 -4.91 -4.74
C ASN A 129 -0.73 -3.88 -5.85
N GLU A 130 0.04 -2.78 -5.88
CA GLU A 130 -0.10 -1.73 -6.90
C GLU A 130 1.21 -1.42 -7.65
N VAL A 131 2.26 -2.19 -7.38
CA VAL A 131 3.53 -2.04 -8.09
C VAL A 131 3.31 -2.28 -9.58
N GLY A 132 3.57 -1.28 -10.43
CA GLY A 132 3.32 -1.38 -11.87
C GLY A 132 1.85 -1.25 -12.29
N THR A 133 0.95 -0.87 -11.38
CA THR A 133 -0.45 -0.55 -11.68
C THR A 133 -0.59 0.94 -11.99
N PHE A 134 -1.46 1.29 -12.94
CA PHE A 134 -1.72 2.69 -13.33
C PHE A 134 -3.13 2.86 -13.90
N GLY A 135 -3.63 4.11 -13.88
CA GLY A 135 -5.00 4.41 -14.27
C GLY A 135 -6.01 3.87 -13.26
N HIS A 136 -7.15 3.36 -13.75
CA HIS A 136 -8.26 2.89 -12.92
C HIS A 136 -7.93 1.69 -12.02
N GLY A 137 -6.82 1.00 -12.25
CA GLY A 137 -6.36 -0.08 -11.38
C GLY A 137 -5.80 0.38 -10.03
N SER A 138 -5.55 1.69 -9.85
CA SER A 138 -4.86 2.22 -8.66
C SER A 138 -5.87 2.77 -7.64
N GLU A 139 -5.88 2.21 -6.44
CA GLU A 139 -6.69 2.67 -5.31
C GLU A 139 -5.77 3.26 -4.22
N TRP A 140 -4.82 2.48 -3.72
CA TRP A 140 -3.83 2.86 -2.70
C TRP A 140 -2.90 3.99 -3.14
N ALA A 141 -2.57 4.10 -4.43
CA ALA A 141 -1.80 5.22 -4.96
C ALA A 141 -2.52 6.57 -4.79
N ALA A 142 -3.85 6.58 -4.66
CA ALA A 142 -4.64 7.77 -4.34
C ALA A 142 -4.68 8.10 -2.84
N ASP A 143 -4.18 7.20 -1.98
CA ASP A 143 -4.13 7.42 -0.55
C ASP A 143 -2.88 8.22 -0.14
N HIS A 144 -3.07 9.25 0.67
CA HIS A 144 -2.01 10.06 1.27
C HIS A 144 -1.94 9.82 2.77
N LEU A 145 -0.78 9.45 3.33
CA LEU A 145 -0.66 9.31 4.78
C LEU A 145 -0.76 10.68 5.46
N LEU A 146 -1.56 10.73 6.52
CA LEU A 146 -1.72 11.89 7.38
C LEU A 146 -0.89 11.70 8.65
N GLY A 147 -0.12 12.72 9.04
CA GLY A 147 0.59 12.77 10.33
C GLY A 147 0.13 13.89 11.25
N ALA A 148 -0.86 14.67 10.81
CA ALA A 148 -1.52 15.72 11.58
C ALA A 148 -2.95 15.88 11.08
N SER A 149 -3.78 16.59 11.84
CA SER A 149 -5.08 17.04 11.36
C SER A 149 -4.87 17.88 10.09
N PRO A 150 -5.67 17.66 9.03
CA PRO A 150 -5.52 18.38 7.77
C PRO A 150 -6.04 19.82 7.86
N TRP A 151 -6.70 20.19 8.95
CA TRP A 151 -7.17 21.55 9.19
C TRP A 151 -6.25 22.31 10.14
N ASP A 152 -6.03 23.59 9.82
CA ASP A 152 -5.31 24.52 10.68
C ASP A 152 -6.17 24.97 11.88
N ALA A 153 -5.63 25.89 12.69
CA ALA A 153 -6.34 26.44 13.84
C ALA A 153 -7.65 27.20 13.49
N ASN A 154 -7.84 27.59 12.22
CA ASN A 154 -9.05 28.25 11.73
C ASN A 154 -10.04 27.25 11.11
N GLY A 155 -9.74 25.95 11.14
CA GLY A 155 -10.56 24.91 10.55
C GLY A 155 -10.51 24.89 9.02
N GLN A 156 -9.45 25.44 8.41
CA GLN A 156 -9.24 25.44 6.96
C GLN A 156 -8.08 24.53 6.58
N THR A 157 -8.20 23.90 5.43
CA THR A 157 -7.13 23.12 4.81
C THR A 157 -6.24 24.01 3.95
N ALA A 158 -4.97 23.61 3.78
CA ALA A 158 -4.07 24.22 2.80
C ALA A 158 -4.29 23.71 1.36
N TYR A 159 -5.03 22.60 1.19
CA TYR A 159 -5.22 21.95 -0.10
C TYR A 159 -6.40 22.54 -0.87
N THR A 160 -6.15 22.96 -2.10
CA THR A 160 -7.20 23.46 -3.01
C THR A 160 -7.73 22.39 -3.95
N SER A 161 -7.10 21.21 -3.99
CA SER A 161 -7.41 20.14 -4.93
C SER A 161 -7.45 18.77 -4.23
N PRO A 162 -8.47 17.92 -4.50
CA PRO A 162 -8.67 16.65 -3.79
C PRO A 162 -7.66 15.57 -4.16
N ASP A 163 -6.87 15.74 -5.22
CA ASP A 163 -5.72 14.88 -5.55
C ASP A 163 -4.47 15.18 -4.70
N GLN A 164 -4.47 16.28 -3.93
CA GLN A 164 -3.33 16.69 -3.11
C GLN A 164 -3.57 16.48 -1.61
N GLY A 165 -4.83 16.51 -1.18
CA GLY A 165 -5.20 16.41 0.22
C GLY A 165 -6.65 16.83 0.49
N PRO A 166 -7.13 16.69 1.74
CA PRO A 166 -8.50 17.05 2.13
C PRO A 166 -8.85 18.48 1.73
N THR A 167 -9.95 18.70 1.02
CA THR A 167 -10.41 20.04 0.62
C THR A 167 -11.57 20.56 1.48
N GLY A 168 -11.74 21.89 1.48
CA GLY A 168 -12.80 22.58 2.22
C GLY A 168 -12.53 22.72 3.73
N SER A 169 -13.45 23.41 4.41
CA SER A 169 -13.38 23.61 5.86
C SER A 169 -13.71 22.34 6.64
N ALA A 170 -13.25 22.23 7.90
CA ALA A 170 -13.56 21.11 8.78
C ALA A 170 -15.07 20.84 8.92
N ASN A 171 -15.90 21.89 8.90
CA ASN A 171 -17.37 21.76 8.96
C ASN A 171 -18.02 21.18 7.71
N ALA A 172 -17.28 21.10 6.59
CA ALA A 172 -17.74 20.42 5.38
C ALA A 172 -17.50 18.90 5.46
N TRP A 173 -16.83 18.44 6.52
CA TRP A 173 -16.54 17.04 6.76
C TRP A 173 -17.43 16.49 7.88
N GLN A 174 -17.85 15.25 7.71
CA GLN A 174 -18.61 14.49 8.70
C GLN A 174 -17.69 13.48 9.37
N TRP A 175 -17.52 13.63 10.68
CA TRP A 175 -16.84 12.65 11.53
C TRP A 175 -17.76 11.49 11.89
N HIS A 176 -17.30 10.26 11.69
CA HIS A 176 -17.99 9.02 12.08
C HIS A 176 -17.47 8.47 13.41
N THR A 177 -16.29 8.93 13.82
CA THR A 177 -15.68 8.68 15.13
C THR A 177 -15.15 9.99 15.70
N ALA A 178 -14.70 10.01 16.96
CA ALA A 178 -13.94 11.14 17.47
C ALA A 178 -12.71 11.41 16.58
N GLU A 179 -12.37 12.69 16.41
CA GLU A 179 -11.14 13.09 15.72
C GLU A 179 -9.92 12.48 16.44
N PRO A 180 -8.95 11.93 15.71
CA PRO A 180 -7.74 11.37 16.31
C PRO A 180 -6.94 12.43 17.08
N GLU A 181 -6.58 12.11 18.33
CA GLU A 181 -5.61 12.92 19.09
C GLU A 181 -4.18 12.77 18.56
N ASN A 182 -3.88 11.61 17.95
CA ASN A 182 -2.59 11.34 17.32
C ASN A 182 -2.82 10.76 15.92
N TRP A 183 -2.21 11.43 14.94
CA TRP A 183 -2.30 11.10 13.53
C TRP A 183 -1.07 10.33 13.04
N GLN A 184 0.03 10.40 13.77
CA GLN A 184 1.30 9.79 13.36
C GLN A 184 1.18 8.26 13.31
N PRO A 185 1.82 7.61 12.33
CA PRO A 185 1.97 6.16 12.31
C PRO A 185 2.54 5.64 13.63
N ALA A 186 1.90 4.62 14.18
CA ALA A 186 2.21 4.09 15.50
C ALA A 186 2.27 2.57 15.46
N VAL A 187 3.23 2.01 16.19
CA VAL A 187 3.36 0.56 16.40
C VAL A 187 3.28 0.26 17.88
N TYR A 188 2.37 -0.65 18.22
CA TYR A 188 2.14 -1.15 19.56
C TYR A 188 2.61 -2.59 19.61
N THR A 189 3.42 -2.93 20.59
CA THR A 189 3.96 -4.29 20.74
C THR A 189 3.58 -4.84 22.10
N ASP A 190 3.00 -6.03 22.10
CA ASP A 190 2.88 -6.88 23.28
C ASP A 190 3.41 -8.29 22.99
N ALA A 191 3.35 -9.18 23.98
CA ALA A 191 3.94 -10.51 23.88
C ALA A 191 3.25 -11.43 22.85
N GLN A 192 2.04 -11.10 22.40
CA GLN A 192 1.21 -11.95 21.53
C GLN A 192 0.90 -11.28 20.19
N GLN A 193 0.98 -9.96 20.12
CA GLN A 193 0.53 -9.19 18.97
C GLN A 193 1.39 -7.93 18.75
N ILE A 194 1.58 -7.61 17.48
CA ILE A 194 2.05 -6.30 17.03
C ILE A 194 0.90 -5.65 16.28
N THR A 195 0.61 -4.39 16.62
CA THR A 195 -0.45 -3.60 15.98
C THR A 195 0.19 -2.37 15.35
N VAL A 196 -0.01 -2.19 14.05
CA VAL A 196 0.39 -0.99 13.31
C VAL A 196 -0.87 -0.17 13.03
N ALA A 197 -0.86 1.12 13.33
CA ALA A 197 -1.98 2.01 13.03
C ALA A 197 -1.51 3.31 12.39
N PHE A 198 -2.22 3.76 11.36
CA PHE A 198 -1.97 5.03 10.67
C PHE A 198 -3.25 5.50 9.98
N TYR A 199 -3.24 6.74 9.50
CA TYR A 199 -4.37 7.35 8.82
C TYR A 199 -4.00 7.72 7.39
N THR A 200 -4.93 7.52 6.47
CA THR A 200 -4.82 8.03 5.11
C THR A 200 -5.98 8.95 4.78
N TYR A 201 -5.73 9.88 3.88
CA TYR A 201 -6.73 10.58 3.10
C TYR A 201 -6.82 9.97 1.71
N SER A 202 -8.02 9.77 1.19
CA SER A 202 -8.24 9.47 -0.22
C SER A 202 -9.16 10.50 -0.84
N GLY A 203 -8.74 11.04 -1.99
CA GLY A 203 -9.53 11.92 -2.83
C GLY A 203 -10.38 11.18 -3.87
N LEU A 204 -10.27 9.86 -3.98
CA LEU A 204 -10.95 9.08 -4.99
C LEU A 204 -12.44 8.90 -4.65
N GLY A 205 -13.32 9.33 -5.57
CA GLY A 205 -14.76 9.28 -5.40
C GLY A 205 -15.25 10.28 -4.36
N MET A 206 -15.74 9.80 -3.22
CA MET A 206 -16.06 10.64 -2.06
C MET A 206 -14.81 10.78 -1.20
N GLN A 207 -14.43 12.00 -0.82
CA GLN A 207 -13.25 12.19 0.01
C GLN A 207 -13.42 11.46 1.35
N THR A 208 -12.40 10.71 1.77
CA THR A 208 -12.43 9.97 3.04
C THR A 208 -11.13 10.14 3.82
N ILE A 209 -11.24 10.06 5.14
CA ILE A 209 -10.11 9.78 6.02
C ILE A 209 -10.34 8.40 6.60
N THR A 210 -9.38 7.51 6.42
CA THR A 210 -9.46 6.11 6.83
C THR A 210 -8.37 5.81 7.83
N ARG A 211 -8.75 5.23 8.97
CA ARG A 211 -7.82 4.60 9.91
C ARG A 211 -7.53 3.19 9.40
N HIS A 212 -6.26 2.90 9.20
CA HIS A 212 -5.75 1.55 8.97
C HIS A 212 -5.24 0.98 10.28
N THR A 213 -5.53 -0.29 10.54
CA THR A 213 -4.99 -1.04 11.66
C THR A 213 -4.62 -2.43 11.20
N ASP A 214 -3.35 -2.75 11.27
CA ASP A 214 -2.81 -4.03 10.85
C ASP A 214 -2.32 -4.81 12.07
N PHE A 215 -2.72 -6.07 12.15
CA PHE A 215 -2.34 -6.96 13.25
C PHE A 215 -1.39 -8.04 12.75
N TYR A 216 -0.29 -8.23 13.49
CA TYR A 216 0.72 -9.24 13.23
C TYR A 216 0.91 -10.14 14.45
N LYS A 217 1.27 -11.39 14.18
CA LYS A 217 1.86 -12.27 15.19
C LYS A 217 3.37 -12.02 15.25
N PRO A 218 4.01 -12.06 16.43
CA PRO A 218 5.47 -12.02 16.53
C PRO A 218 6.14 -13.04 15.60
N GLY A 219 7.18 -12.62 14.88
CA GLY A 219 7.88 -13.42 13.87
C GLY A 219 7.15 -13.64 12.54
N SER A 220 5.96 -13.06 12.34
CA SER A 220 5.20 -13.15 11.08
C SER A 220 4.93 -11.77 10.49
N TYR A 221 5.15 -11.63 9.18
CA TYR A 221 4.88 -10.41 8.42
C TYR A 221 3.62 -10.49 7.56
N ILE A 222 2.75 -11.47 7.82
CA ILE A 222 1.42 -11.56 7.21
C ILE A 222 0.45 -10.73 8.06
N PRO A 223 -0.01 -9.55 7.58
CA PRO A 223 -0.97 -8.74 8.31
C PRO A 223 -2.39 -9.32 8.24
N LEU A 224 -3.15 -9.10 9.31
CA LEU A 224 -4.60 -8.99 9.24
C LEU A 224 -4.95 -7.50 9.14
N HIS A 225 -5.48 -7.07 7.99
CA HIS A 225 -5.86 -5.69 7.73
C HIS A 225 -7.25 -5.38 8.28
N GLN A 226 -7.38 -4.23 8.95
CA GLN A 226 -8.65 -3.62 9.30
C GLN A 226 -8.64 -2.14 8.89
N GLN A 227 -9.75 -1.69 8.32
CA GLN A 227 -9.95 -0.31 7.92
C GLN A 227 -11.22 0.24 8.56
N GLN A 228 -11.20 1.53 8.89
CA GLN A 228 -12.37 2.25 9.37
C GLN A 228 -12.35 3.67 8.78
N VAL A 229 -13.37 4.00 7.99
CA VAL A 229 -13.61 5.38 7.57
C VAL A 229 -13.99 6.19 8.81
N VAL A 230 -13.13 7.13 9.21
CA VAL A 230 -13.32 7.97 10.40
C VAL A 230 -13.93 9.32 10.06
N ALA A 231 -13.75 9.79 8.83
CA ALA A 231 -14.44 10.97 8.31
C ALA A 231 -14.72 10.85 6.82
N SER A 232 -15.79 11.52 6.36
CA SER A 232 -16.11 11.69 4.94
C SER A 232 -16.29 13.17 4.62
N GLY A 233 -15.79 13.58 3.46
CA GLY A 233 -15.74 14.97 3.02
C GLY A 233 -16.60 15.23 1.79
N PRO A 234 -16.32 16.36 1.09
CA PRO A 234 -16.93 16.67 -0.19
C PRO A 234 -16.61 15.65 -1.29
N GLN A 235 -17.22 15.83 -2.46
CA GLN A 235 -16.86 15.07 -3.65
C GLN A 235 -15.38 15.28 -3.99
N GLY A 236 -14.71 14.19 -4.32
CA GLY A 236 -13.32 14.14 -4.75
C GLY A 236 -13.21 14.02 -6.27
N PHE A 237 -12.18 13.33 -6.74
CA PHE A 237 -11.93 13.10 -8.16
C PHE A 237 -12.27 11.67 -8.59
N VAL A 238 -12.34 11.45 -9.89
CA VAL A 238 -12.35 10.12 -10.51
C VAL A 238 -11.22 10.10 -11.53
N TRP A 239 -10.60 8.94 -11.73
CA TRP A 239 -9.60 8.73 -12.79
C TRP A 239 -10.18 9.01 -14.18
#